data_AF-A0A2T0UBT6-F1
#
_entry.id   AF-A0A2T0UBT6-F1
#
_cell.length_a   1.000
_cell.length_b   1.000
_cell.length_c   1.000
_cell.angle_alpha   90.00
_cell.angle_beta   90.00
_cell.angle_gamma   90.00
#
_symmetry.space_group_name_H-M   'P 1'
#
loop_
_entity.id
_entity.type
_entity.pdbx_description
1 polymer ?
#
loop_
_entity_poly.entity_id
_entity_poly.type
_entity_poly.pdbx_seq_one_letter_code
_entity_poly.pdbx_strand_id
1 'polypeptide(L)'
;MILLNGMRSSGKDIRANRIDRLLTNSSELSRKDEILSWYYSGNHSEAFVILDDDKCLNDLPENIKDHLVLTSSSLSLTDELAEEAITKLTQEALMH
;
A
#
# COMPACT_ATOMS: atom_id res chain seq x y z
N MET A 1 8.57 -3.01 0.63
CA MET A 1 7.39 -2.31 1.14
C MET A 1 7.45 -0.82 0.93
N ILE A 2 6.68 -0.33 -0.03
CA ILE A 2 6.34 1.08 -0.18
C ILE A 2 4.87 1.24 0.22
N LEU A 3 4.57 2.27 1.03
CA LEU A 3 3.22 2.69 1.34
C LEU A 3 2.99 4.05 0.68
N LEU A 4 2.03 4.14 -0.22
CA LEU A 4 1.64 5.44 -0.78
C LEU A 4 0.47 5.97 0.05
N ASN A 5 0.58 7.19 0.57
CA ASN A 5 -0.44 7.84 1.38
C ASN A 5 -0.93 9.12 0.70
N GLY A 6 -2.25 9.30 0.68
CA GLY A 6 -2.89 10.58 0.40
C GLY A 6 -3.14 10.89 -1.07
N MET A 7 -4.29 11.53 -1.32
CA MET A 7 -4.70 11.99 -2.64
C MET A 7 -5.28 13.40 -2.56
N ARG A 8 -4.84 14.30 -3.44
CA ARG A 8 -5.60 15.49 -3.83
C ARG A 8 -5.93 15.36 -5.31
N SER A 9 -7.19 15.08 -5.63
CA SER A 9 -7.65 15.12 -7.02
C SER A 9 -7.93 16.56 -7.43
N SER A 10 -7.21 17.03 -8.46
CA SER A 10 -7.58 18.21 -9.22
C SER A 10 -7.66 17.83 -10.71
N GLY A 11 -8.66 17.03 -11.09
CA GLY A 11 -8.83 16.53 -12.47
C GLY A 11 -8.10 15.21 -12.75
N LYS A 12 -7.69 14.98 -14.01
CA LYS A 12 -7.05 13.74 -14.53
C LYS A 12 -5.64 13.45 -13.97
N ASP A 13 -5.20 14.17 -12.96
CA ASP A 13 -3.84 14.10 -12.41
C ASP A 13 -3.92 13.51 -10.99
N ILE A 14 -3.28 12.37 -10.76
CA ILE A 14 -3.24 11.71 -9.46
C ILE A 14 -1.89 12.01 -8.84
N ARG A 15 -1.92 12.77 -7.74
CA ARG A 15 -0.73 13.11 -6.97
C ARG A 15 -0.81 12.39 -5.64
N ALA A 16 0.08 11.42 -5.44
CA ALA A 16 0.35 10.90 -4.11
C ALA A 16 0.89 12.07 -3.26
N ASN A 17 0.19 12.41 -2.18
CA ASN A 17 0.65 13.50 -1.31
C ASN A 17 1.92 13.07 -0.56
N ARG A 18 2.05 11.78 -0.25
CA ARG A 18 3.17 11.23 0.50
C ARG A 18 3.52 9.84 0.01
N ILE A 19 4.82 9.59 -0.15
CA ILE A 19 5.37 8.25 -0.33
C ILE A 19 6.07 7.92 0.96
N ASP A 20 5.48 7.03 1.75
CA ASP A 20 6.07 6.55 2.99
C ASP A 20 6.72 5.18 2.75
N ARG A 21 7.78 4.90 3.50
CA ARG A 21 8.42 3.59 3.53
C ARG A 21 8.39 3.12 4.97
N LEU A 22 7.89 1.92 5.21
CA LEU A 22 8.02 1.32 6.53
C LEU A 22 9.52 1.18 6.85
N LEU A 23 9.90 1.71 8.02
CA LEU A 23 11.29 1.73 8.49
C LEU A 23 11.83 0.31 8.59
N THR A 24 13.14 0.17 8.41
CA THR A 24 13.84 -1.11 8.49
C THR A 24 13.50 -1.81 9.80
N ASN A 25 13.14 -3.08 9.71
CA ASN A 25 12.71 -3.95 10.79
C ASN A 25 13.71 -4.03 11.95
N SER A 26 13.61 -3.11 12.91
CA SER A 26 14.42 -3.15 14.13
C SER A 26 13.86 -4.11 15.18
N SER A 27 12.70 -4.71 14.91
CA SER A 27 11.87 -5.47 15.87
C SER A 27 11.72 -6.96 15.54
N GLU A 28 12.47 -7.50 14.57
CA GLU A 28 12.42 -8.91 14.12
C GLU A 28 11.02 -9.42 13.71
N LEU A 29 10.11 -8.52 13.30
CA LEU A 29 8.74 -8.88 12.92
C LEU A 29 8.70 -9.57 11.55
N SER A 30 7.70 -10.41 11.28
CA SER A 30 7.47 -10.83 9.89
C SER A 30 6.95 -9.63 9.07
N ARG A 31 7.11 -9.63 7.73
CA ARG A 31 6.56 -8.58 6.85
C ARG A 31 5.07 -8.38 7.08
N LYS A 32 4.34 -9.48 7.32
CA LYS A 32 2.93 -9.46 7.67
C LYS A 32 2.69 -8.72 8.99
N ASP A 33 3.46 -9.04 10.03
CA ASP A 33 3.30 -8.42 11.35
C ASP A 33 3.68 -6.94 11.34
N GLU A 34 4.65 -6.52 10.51
CA GLU A 34 4.95 -5.10 10.28
C GLU A 34 3.75 -4.34 9.71
N ILE A 35 3.08 -4.89 8.69
CA ILE A 35 1.89 -4.28 8.08
C ILE A 35 0.74 -4.22 9.07
N LEU A 36 0.49 -5.31 9.80
CA LEU A 36 -0.56 -5.33 10.82
C LEU A 36 -0.29 -4.31 11.92
N SER A 37 0.95 -4.23 12.41
CA SER A 37 1.37 -3.25 13.41
C SER A 37 1.17 -1.81 12.90
N TRP A 38 1.60 -1.53 11.67
CA TRP A 38 1.41 -0.23 11.04
C TRP A 38 -0.08 0.13 10.89
N TYR A 39 -0.88 -0.79 10.36
CA TYR A 39 -2.32 -0.60 10.16
C TYR A 39 -2.99 -0.31 11.51
N TYR A 40 -2.81 -1.16 12.51
CA TYR A 40 -3.43 -0.99 13.82
C TYR A 40 -2.87 0.17 14.66
N SER A 41 -1.71 0.73 14.30
CA SER A 41 -1.20 1.96 14.95
C SER A 41 -2.07 3.20 14.68
N GLY A 42 -3.00 3.13 13.72
CA GLY A 42 -3.89 4.26 13.38
C GLY A 42 -3.20 5.41 12.66
N ASN A 43 -1.95 5.22 12.21
CA ASN A 43 -1.19 6.22 11.46
C ASN A 43 -1.57 6.33 9.97
N HIS A 44 -2.68 5.71 9.56
CA HIS A 44 -3.23 5.78 8.20
C HIS A 44 -4.48 6.68 8.21
N SER A 45 -4.30 7.99 8.23
CA SER A 45 -5.42 8.96 8.16
C SER A 45 -5.88 9.25 6.72
N GLU A 46 -5.27 8.58 5.73
CA GLU A 46 -5.44 8.83 4.30
C GLU A 46 -5.51 7.49 3.57
N ALA A 47 -6.14 7.48 2.38
CA ALA A 47 -6.16 6.33 1.50
C ALA A 47 -4.75 5.82 1.20
N PHE A 48 -4.58 4.50 1.16
CA PHE A 48 -3.28 3.85 1.04
C PHE A 48 -3.27 2.61 0.15
N VAL A 49 -2.08 2.28 -0.34
CA VAL A 49 -1.81 1.02 -1.05
C VAL A 49 -0.48 0.43 -0.59
N ILE A 50 -0.43 -0.90 -0.47
CA ILE A 50 0.73 -1.68 -0.09
C ILE A 50 1.35 -2.26 -1.36
N LEU A 51 2.62 -1.91 -1.62
CA LEU A 51 3.42 -2.48 -2.72
C LEU A 51 4.54 -3.35 -2.14
N ASP A 52 4.49 -4.65 -2.42
CA ASP A 52 5.47 -5.62 -1.95
C ASP A 52 5.50 -6.89 -2.81
N ASP A 53 6.62 -7.60 -2.82
CA ASP A 53 6.78 -8.88 -3.52
C ASP A 53 6.65 -10.11 -2.62
N ASP A 54 6.50 -9.91 -1.31
CA ASP A 54 6.40 -10.98 -0.33
C ASP A 54 5.04 -11.71 -0.38
N LYS A 55 5.04 -12.95 -0.86
CA LYS A 55 3.84 -13.78 -0.99
C LYS A 55 3.16 -14.09 0.34
N CYS A 56 3.87 -13.99 1.47
CA CYS A 56 3.28 -14.17 2.80
C CYS A 56 2.17 -13.15 3.09
N LEU A 57 2.15 -12.03 2.37
CA LEU A 57 1.11 -11.00 2.49
C LEU A 57 -0.26 -11.46 1.97
N ASN A 58 -0.33 -12.60 1.27
CA ASN A 58 -1.62 -13.21 0.94
C ASN A 58 -2.41 -13.64 2.17
N ASP A 59 -1.76 -13.82 3.32
CA ASP A 59 -2.38 -14.20 4.59
C ASP A 59 -2.80 -12.97 5.43
N LEU A 60 -2.78 -11.76 4.86
CA LEU A 60 -3.36 -10.58 5.50
C LEU A 60 -4.89 -10.70 5.60
N PRO A 61 -5.50 -10.11 6.65
CA PRO A 61 -6.94 -9.91 6.72
C PRO A 61 -7.49 -9.24 5.45
N GLU A 62 -8.67 -9.64 5.00
CA GLU A 62 -9.27 -9.20 3.72
C GLU A 62 -9.33 -7.68 3.59
N ASN A 63 -9.76 -6.99 4.66
CA ASN A 63 -9.83 -5.53 4.72
C ASN A 63 -8.48 -4.81 4.60
N ILE A 64 -7.35 -5.51 4.76
CA ILE A 64 -6.00 -4.97 4.55
C ILE A 64 -5.46 -5.45 3.20
N LYS A 65 -5.75 -6.70 2.85
CA LYS A 65 -5.35 -7.33 1.59
C LYS A 65 -5.97 -6.64 0.38
N ASP A 66 -7.14 -6.02 0.51
CA ASP A 66 -7.74 -5.23 -0.56
C ASP A 66 -6.89 -4.02 -0.98
N HIS A 67 -5.98 -3.56 -0.11
CA HIS A 67 -5.02 -2.50 -0.39
C HIS A 67 -3.68 -3.04 -0.91
N LEU A 68 -3.51 -4.36 -1.08
CA LEU A 68 -2.27 -4.97 -1.53
C LEU A 68 -2.22 -5.07 -3.06
N VAL A 69 -1.10 -4.61 -3.63
CA VAL A 69 -0.65 -4.93 -4.99
C VAL A 69 0.64 -5.73 -4.86
N LEU A 70 0.54 -7.03 -5.12
CA LEU A 70 1.66 -7.95 -4.98
C LEU A 70 2.52 -7.92 -6.26
N THR A 71 3.75 -7.43 -6.14
CA THR A 71 4.70 -7.39 -7.26
C THR A 71 5.44 -8.73 -7.38
N SER A 72 6.10 -8.99 -8.51
CA SER A 72 7.00 -10.13 -8.63
C SER A 72 8.41 -9.72 -8.22
N SER A 73 9.16 -10.56 -7.50
CA SER A 73 10.57 -10.30 -7.22
C SER A 73 11.44 -10.26 -8.50
N SER A 74 10.94 -10.85 -9.59
CA SER A 74 11.59 -10.87 -10.91
C SER A 74 11.14 -9.77 -11.86
N LEU A 75 10.10 -9.00 -11.51
CA LEU A 75 9.56 -7.92 -12.32
C LEU A 75 9.51 -6.64 -11.48
N SER A 76 10.09 -5.57 -12.00
CA SER A 76 9.87 -4.23 -11.42
C SER A 76 8.38 -3.86 -11.44
N LEU A 77 8.02 -2.76 -10.79
CA LEU A 77 6.68 -2.18 -10.91
C LEU A 77 6.37 -1.93 -12.40
N THR A 78 5.47 -2.73 -12.97
CA THR A 78 5.00 -2.58 -14.35
C THR A 78 3.93 -1.51 -14.42
N ASP A 79 3.66 -0.99 -15.63
CA ASP A 79 2.58 -0.02 -15.83
C ASP A 79 1.22 -0.58 -15.38
N GLU A 80 0.98 -1.87 -15.58
CA GLU A 80 -0.22 -2.58 -15.13
C GLU A 80 -0.36 -2.59 -13.60
N LEU A 81 0.73 -2.92 -12.89
CA LEU A 81 0.75 -2.90 -11.42
C LEU A 81 0.64 -1.48 -10.87
N ALA A 82 1.21 -0.50 -11.57
CA ALA A 82 1.06 0.91 -11.23
C ALA A 82 -0.40 1.38 -11.41
N GLU A 83 -1.07 1.00 -12.50
CA GLU A 83 -2.48 1.32 -12.74
C GLU A 83 -3.41 0.65 -11.71
N GLU A 84 -3.11 -0.59 -11.31
CA GLU A 84 -3.81 -1.26 -10.22
C GLU A 84 -3.66 -0.50 -8.90
N ALA A 85 -2.43 -0.10 -8.55
CA ALA A 85 -2.16 0.64 -7.32
C ALA A 85 -2.89 1.98 -7.28
N ILE A 86 -2.89 2.69 -8.41
CA ILE A 86 -3.61 3.96 -8.59
C ILE A 86 -5.12 3.76 -8.45
N THR A 87 -5.66 2.69 -9.02
CA THR A 87 -7.09 2.37 -8.96
C THR A 87 -7.53 2.12 -7.52
N LYS A 88 -6.77 1.31 -6.77
CA LYS A 88 -7.04 1.03 -5.34
C LYS A 88 -7.01 2.30 -4.51
N LEU A 89 -5.97 3.13 -4.67
CA LEU A 89 -5.85 4.43 -4.00
C LEU A 89 -7.03 5.36 -4.31
N THR A 90 -7.47 5.39 -5.58
CA THR A 90 -8.57 6.26 -6.02
C THR A 90 -9.92 5.81 -5.47
N GLN A 91 -10.18 4.50 -5.45
CA GLN A 91 -11.42 3.94 -4.93
C GLN A 91 -11.58 4.22 -3.44
N GLU A 92 -10.52 4.04 -2.66
CA GLU A 92 -10.53 4.30 -1.22
C GLU A 92 -10.75 5.79 -0.92
N ALA A 93 -10.14 6.69 -1.69
CA ALA A 93 -10.33 8.14 -1.56
C ALA A 93 -11.75 8.62 -1.93
N LEU A 94 -12.53 7.83 -2.67
CA LEU A 94 -13.93 8.16 -3.04
C LEU A 94 -14.95 7.63 -2.04
N MET A 95 -14.57 6.70 -1.16
CA MET A 95 -15.45 6.12 -0.12
C MET A 95 -15.48 6.93 1.18
N HIS A 96 -14.62 7.95 1.30
CA HIS A 96 -14.48 8.84 2.46
C HIS A 96 -14.68 10.30 2.06
#